data_AF-A0A2P6W7E4-F1
#
_entry.id   AF-A0A2P6W7E4-F1
#
_cell.length_a   1.000
_cell.length_b   1.000
_cell.length_c   1.000
_cell.angle_alpha   90.00
_cell.angle_beta   90.00
_cell.angle_gamma   90.00
#
_symmetry.space_group_name_H-M   'P 1'
#
loop_
_entity.id
_entity.type
_entity.pdbx_description
1 polymer ?
#
loop_
_entity_poly.entity_id
_entity_poly.type
_entity_poly.pdbx_seq_one_letter_code
_entity_poly.pdbx_strand_id
1 'polypeptide(L)'
;MNTDKNSKRFIVAIDQEKIEPDLARETVVNYDPLNRSGKEGGFHVTEEGELHIDNEKVMEAHKMAINKYPHEGAIQLIRLDREFGEQIHQFGENSFRLYGLPEPQEGRVVGILGRNGIGKSTALKILSGDIKPNLGEFENPPNWKKIKEEYRGTGLQEHFKKLAEGEVEASYKPQQVDKIPEFHDGKVGDLLEKADEKDSADIFAEKLDIDHLLDRDIDELSGGELQRVAIASTLVKDSSIYVIDEPSSFLDVKQRLNVGRAVQELGEEKAVIVVEHDLATLDLVSSAIHVFHGEPAAYGMVSNALSTREGINQYLDGYLKTHNLRIRDDSIDFDRTKRSQVEKKSEAFSFPEMRKNFGEGEFELETEAGTLHQEEILAVFGENGVGKTTFA
;
A
#
# COMPACT_ATOMS: atom_id res chain seq x y z
N MET A 1 -35.46 15.18 -13.31
CA MET A 1 -35.04 14.03 -14.15
C MET A 1 -33.65 13.63 -13.70
N ASN A 2 -33.52 12.55 -12.93
CA ASN A 2 -32.23 11.90 -12.71
C ASN A 2 -32.51 10.47 -12.21
N THR A 3 -32.89 9.60 -13.14
CA THR A 3 -33.31 8.21 -12.87
C THR A 3 -32.38 7.22 -13.56
N ASP A 4 -31.07 7.46 -13.58
CA ASP A 4 -30.11 6.51 -14.19
C ASP A 4 -28.77 6.32 -13.47
N LYS A 5 -28.54 6.94 -12.30
CA LYS A 5 -27.26 6.77 -11.57
C LYS A 5 -27.06 5.38 -10.93
N ASN A 6 -27.88 4.35 -11.21
CA ASN A 6 -27.93 3.13 -10.38
C ASN A 6 -28.15 1.77 -11.09
N SER A 7 -27.66 1.55 -12.32
CA SER A 7 -27.96 0.29 -13.06
C SER A 7 -26.77 -0.61 -13.43
N LYS A 8 -25.51 -0.25 -13.15
CA LYS A 8 -24.38 -1.14 -13.46
C LYS A 8 -24.25 -2.22 -12.39
N ARG A 9 -24.73 -3.42 -12.71
CA ARG A 9 -24.69 -4.59 -11.81
C ARG A 9 -23.38 -5.37 -11.92
N PHE A 10 -22.64 -5.16 -13.00
CA PHE A 10 -21.37 -5.83 -13.27
C PHE A 10 -20.41 -4.88 -13.98
N ILE A 11 -19.11 -5.07 -13.76
CA ILE A 11 -18.03 -4.46 -14.52
C ILE A 11 -17.03 -5.54 -14.92
N VAL A 12 -16.29 -5.27 -15.98
CA VAL A 12 -15.12 -6.07 -16.34
C VAL A 12 -13.87 -5.22 -16.13
N ALA A 13 -12.89 -5.80 -15.45
CA ALA A 13 -11.54 -5.30 -15.41
C ALA A 13 -10.62 -6.23 -16.23
N ILE A 14 -9.74 -5.64 -17.04
CA ILE A 14 -8.87 -6.34 -17.98
C ILE A 14 -7.43 -5.88 -17.73
N ASP A 15 -6.57 -6.84 -17.45
CA ASP A 15 -5.14 -6.65 -17.31
C ASP A 15 -4.51 -6.84 -18.70
N GLN A 16 -4.33 -5.74 -19.44
CA GLN A 16 -3.88 -5.77 -20.84
C GLN A 16 -2.49 -6.41 -20.98
N GLU A 17 -1.64 -6.37 -19.95
CA GLU A 17 -0.31 -7.01 -19.97
C GLU A 17 -0.39 -8.54 -20.07
N LYS A 18 -1.53 -9.13 -19.71
CA LYS A 18 -1.80 -10.58 -19.80
C LYS A 18 -2.65 -10.95 -21.01
N ILE A 19 -2.96 -9.99 -21.88
CA ILE A 19 -3.78 -10.20 -23.07
C ILE A 19 -2.89 -10.56 -24.26
N GLU A 20 -3.14 -11.74 -24.81
CA GLU A 20 -2.63 -12.19 -26.10
C GLU A 20 -3.76 -11.99 -27.14
N PRO A 21 -3.60 -11.07 -28.10
CA PRO A 21 -4.70 -10.65 -28.99
C PRO A 21 -5.38 -11.81 -29.73
N ASP A 22 -4.60 -12.73 -30.29
CA ASP A 22 -5.13 -13.84 -31.08
C ASP A 22 -5.82 -14.89 -30.20
N LEU A 23 -5.23 -15.19 -29.04
CA LEU A 23 -5.83 -16.07 -28.06
C LEU A 23 -7.15 -15.49 -27.53
N ALA A 24 -7.21 -14.18 -27.27
CA ALA A 24 -8.41 -13.49 -26.81
C ALA A 24 -9.53 -13.53 -27.87
N ARG A 25 -9.18 -13.40 -29.16
CA ARG A 25 -10.12 -13.59 -30.28
C ARG A 25 -10.69 -15.01 -30.30
N GLU A 26 -9.80 -16.02 -30.22
CA GLU A 26 -10.18 -17.43 -30.31
C GLU A 26 -11.01 -17.93 -29.13
N THR A 27 -10.79 -17.36 -27.94
CA THR A 27 -11.41 -17.80 -26.69
C THR A 27 -12.52 -16.87 -26.20
N VAL A 28 -12.24 -15.61 -25.90
CA VAL A 28 -13.19 -14.74 -25.21
C VAL A 28 -14.17 -14.14 -26.21
N VAL A 29 -13.66 -13.53 -27.29
CA VAL A 29 -14.49 -12.87 -28.31
C VAL A 29 -15.44 -13.87 -28.99
N ASN A 30 -14.94 -15.05 -29.37
CA ASN A 30 -15.75 -16.10 -30.01
C ASN A 30 -16.78 -16.78 -29.08
N TYR A 31 -16.54 -16.75 -27.78
CA TYR A 31 -17.43 -17.36 -26.78
C TYR A 31 -18.33 -16.34 -26.07
N ASP A 32 -18.14 -15.05 -26.38
CA ASP A 32 -18.94 -13.94 -25.87
C ASP A 32 -20.43 -14.10 -26.25
N PRO A 33 -21.34 -13.97 -25.27
CA PRO A 33 -22.78 -14.17 -25.50
C PRO A 33 -23.41 -13.13 -26.45
N LEU A 34 -22.93 -11.89 -26.49
CA LEU A 34 -23.43 -10.84 -27.37
C LEU A 34 -22.96 -11.08 -28.80
N ASN A 35 -21.65 -11.33 -28.98
CA ASN A 35 -21.05 -11.62 -30.29
C ASN A 35 -21.68 -12.86 -30.92
N ARG A 36 -21.86 -13.94 -30.15
CA ARG A 36 -22.55 -15.16 -30.63
C ARG A 36 -23.99 -14.92 -31.05
N SER A 37 -24.64 -13.96 -30.42
CA SER A 37 -26.02 -13.57 -30.74
C SER A 37 -26.09 -12.50 -31.83
N GLY A 38 -24.96 -12.07 -32.41
CA GLY A 38 -24.88 -10.98 -33.39
C GLY A 38 -25.26 -9.61 -32.83
N LYS A 39 -25.15 -9.40 -31.51
CA LYS A 39 -25.40 -8.13 -30.84
C LYS A 39 -24.10 -7.37 -30.64
N GLU A 40 -24.18 -6.04 -30.69
CA GLU A 40 -23.04 -5.16 -30.43
C GLU A 40 -22.74 -5.03 -28.92
N GLY A 41 -21.50 -4.63 -28.64
CA GLY A 41 -20.99 -4.34 -27.29
C GLY A 41 -20.49 -5.55 -26.49
N GLY A 42 -20.27 -6.69 -27.16
CA GLY A 42 -19.50 -7.80 -26.58
C GLY A 42 -18.00 -7.53 -26.55
N PHE A 43 -17.23 -8.54 -26.11
CA PHE A 43 -15.77 -8.46 -26.14
C PHE A 43 -15.24 -8.24 -27.57
N HIS A 44 -14.27 -7.35 -27.72
CA HIS A 44 -13.59 -7.09 -28.99
C HIS A 44 -12.12 -6.77 -28.76
N VAL A 45 -11.29 -7.02 -29.77
CA VAL A 45 -9.86 -6.67 -29.74
C VAL A 45 -9.63 -5.49 -30.67
N THR A 46 -9.01 -4.42 -30.16
CA THR A 46 -8.71 -3.19 -30.89
C THR A 46 -7.60 -3.41 -31.94
N GLU A 47 -7.35 -2.40 -32.78
CA GLU A 47 -6.24 -2.43 -33.74
C GLU A 47 -4.87 -2.51 -33.04
N GLU A 48 -4.78 -1.95 -31.83
CA GLU A 48 -3.58 -1.96 -30.99
C GLU A 48 -3.39 -3.28 -30.23
N GLY A 49 -4.34 -4.22 -30.37
CA GLY A 49 -4.28 -5.54 -29.74
C GLY A 49 -4.88 -5.63 -28.34
N GLU A 50 -5.48 -4.55 -27.84
CA GLU A 50 -6.10 -4.52 -26.51
C GLU A 50 -7.48 -5.17 -26.52
N LEU A 51 -7.83 -5.89 -25.46
CA LEU A 51 -9.15 -6.50 -25.32
C LEU A 51 -10.08 -5.56 -24.54
N HIS A 52 -11.26 -5.30 -25.08
CA HIS A 52 -12.26 -4.41 -24.49
C HIS A 52 -13.67 -5.00 -24.52
N ILE A 53 -14.53 -4.48 -23.66
CA ILE A 53 -15.97 -4.75 -23.66
C ILE A 53 -16.72 -3.50 -23.21
N ASP A 54 -17.82 -3.20 -23.90
CA ASP A 54 -18.70 -2.08 -23.54
C ASP A 54 -19.24 -2.28 -22.12
N ASN A 55 -18.82 -1.39 -21.22
CA ASN A 55 -19.17 -1.42 -19.81
C ASN A 55 -20.69 -1.37 -19.56
N GLU A 56 -21.49 -0.85 -20.49
CA GLU A 56 -22.94 -0.79 -20.37
C GLU A 56 -23.63 -2.11 -20.74
N LYS A 57 -22.93 -2.99 -21.45
CA LYS A 57 -23.46 -4.29 -21.90
C LYS A 57 -23.02 -5.47 -21.05
N VAL A 58 -22.12 -5.24 -20.09
CA VAL A 58 -21.62 -6.29 -19.19
C VAL A 58 -22.77 -6.93 -18.40
N MET A 59 -22.79 -8.25 -18.40
CA MET A 59 -23.77 -9.10 -17.71
C MET A 59 -23.12 -10.40 -17.25
N GLU A 60 -23.75 -11.08 -16.29
CA GLU A 60 -23.25 -12.33 -15.69
C GLU A 60 -22.90 -13.42 -16.72
N ALA A 61 -23.63 -13.48 -17.84
CA ALA A 61 -23.39 -14.45 -18.91
C ALA A 61 -21.97 -14.35 -19.53
N HIS A 62 -21.32 -13.19 -19.46
CA HIS A 62 -19.94 -13.02 -19.92
C HIS A 62 -18.94 -13.87 -19.14
N LYS A 63 -19.27 -14.30 -17.91
CA LYS A 63 -18.44 -15.21 -17.11
C LYS A 63 -18.08 -16.49 -17.87
N MET A 64 -18.98 -16.98 -18.73
CA MET A 64 -18.73 -18.15 -19.55
C MET A 64 -17.61 -17.95 -20.58
N ALA A 65 -17.52 -16.76 -21.17
CA ALA A 65 -16.47 -16.39 -22.12
C ALA A 65 -15.15 -16.12 -21.38
N ILE A 66 -15.21 -15.43 -20.25
CA ILE A 66 -14.04 -15.12 -19.40
C ILE A 66 -13.35 -16.41 -18.93
N ASN A 67 -14.12 -17.41 -18.48
CA ASN A 67 -13.59 -18.71 -18.06
C ASN A 67 -12.92 -19.52 -19.19
N LYS A 68 -12.98 -19.06 -20.46
CA LYS A 68 -12.25 -19.68 -21.58
C LYS A 68 -10.84 -19.12 -21.75
N TYR A 69 -10.55 -17.97 -21.18
CA TYR A 69 -9.20 -17.40 -21.24
C TYR A 69 -8.31 -18.12 -20.22
N PRO A 70 -7.12 -18.63 -20.62
CA PRO A 70 -6.32 -19.50 -19.77
C PRO A 70 -5.52 -18.76 -18.69
N HIS A 71 -5.28 -17.46 -18.85
CA HIS A 71 -4.48 -16.67 -17.91
C HIS A 71 -5.34 -16.17 -16.75
N GLU A 72 -5.07 -16.68 -15.55
CA GLU A 72 -5.80 -16.32 -14.34
C GLU A 72 -5.65 -14.82 -14.02
N GLY A 73 -6.75 -14.18 -13.63
CA GLY A 73 -6.79 -12.76 -13.27
C GLY A 73 -6.62 -11.79 -14.46
N ALA A 74 -6.44 -12.26 -15.69
CA ALA A 74 -6.33 -11.40 -16.87
C ALA A 74 -7.64 -10.67 -17.19
N ILE A 75 -8.78 -11.34 -16.98
CA ILE A 75 -10.11 -10.77 -17.19
C ILE A 75 -10.97 -11.10 -15.97
N GLN A 76 -11.48 -10.07 -15.32
CA GLN A 76 -12.21 -10.20 -14.06
C GLN A 76 -13.62 -9.63 -14.21
N LEU A 77 -14.65 -10.47 -14.01
CA LEU A 77 -16.04 -10.02 -13.92
C LEU A 77 -16.38 -9.72 -12.46
N ILE A 78 -16.50 -8.44 -12.14
CA ILE A 78 -16.87 -7.99 -10.80
C ILE A 78 -18.36 -7.72 -10.77
N ARG A 79 -19.03 -8.28 -9.77
CA ARG A 79 -20.40 -7.89 -9.45
C ARG A 79 -20.36 -6.63 -8.61
N LEU A 80 -21.07 -5.61 -9.08
CA LEU A 80 -21.29 -4.41 -8.30
C LEU A 80 -22.53 -4.63 -7.41
N ASP A 81 -22.34 -4.89 -6.12
CA ASP A 81 -23.41 -4.71 -5.12
C ASP A 81 -23.72 -3.21 -4.92
N ARG A 82 -24.92 -2.84 -4.47
CA ARG A 82 -25.48 -1.46 -4.56
C ARG A 82 -24.75 -0.36 -3.75
N GLU A 83 -23.54 -0.61 -3.25
CA GLU A 83 -22.83 0.21 -2.25
C GLU A 83 -21.50 0.77 -2.77
N PHE A 84 -21.34 0.98 -4.08
CA PHE A 84 -20.17 1.71 -4.57
C PHE A 84 -20.30 3.18 -4.18
N GLY A 85 -19.29 3.69 -3.49
CA GLY A 85 -19.10 5.13 -3.33
C GLY A 85 -18.85 5.81 -4.68
N GLU A 86 -18.57 7.10 -4.67
CA GLU A 86 -18.26 7.84 -5.90
C GLU A 86 -16.93 7.36 -6.49
N GLN A 87 -16.92 7.11 -7.80
CA GLN A 87 -15.73 6.73 -8.54
C GLN A 87 -14.84 7.94 -8.72
N ILE A 88 -13.57 7.83 -8.31
CA ILE A 88 -12.64 8.96 -8.25
C ILE A 88 -11.67 8.95 -9.43
N HIS A 89 -11.22 7.75 -9.81
CA HIS A 89 -10.26 7.61 -10.88
C HIS A 89 -10.41 6.28 -11.62
N GLN A 90 -10.10 6.31 -12.91
CA GLN A 90 -9.96 5.15 -13.80
C GLN A 90 -8.97 5.51 -14.91
N PHE A 91 -8.07 4.61 -15.28
CA PHE A 91 -6.99 4.92 -16.22
C PHE A 91 -7.39 4.82 -17.70
N GLY A 92 -8.43 4.04 -17.99
CA GLY A 92 -8.88 3.71 -19.32
C GLY A 92 -10.09 2.78 -19.29
N GLU A 93 -10.62 2.43 -20.46
CA GLU A 93 -11.74 1.50 -20.53
C GLU A 93 -11.34 0.13 -19.96
N ASN A 94 -12.25 -0.48 -19.18
CA ASN A 94 -12.04 -1.77 -18.51
C ASN A 94 -10.77 -1.85 -17.63
N SER A 95 -10.18 -0.71 -17.24
CA SER A 95 -9.05 -0.68 -16.31
C SER A 95 -9.48 -0.63 -14.85
N PHE A 96 -8.49 -0.66 -13.96
CA PHE A 96 -8.65 -0.49 -12.52
C PHE A 96 -9.47 0.77 -12.16
N ARG A 97 -10.37 0.64 -11.18
CA ARG A 97 -11.22 1.74 -10.68
C ARG A 97 -11.00 2.01 -9.21
N LEU A 98 -10.81 3.27 -8.85
CA LEU A 98 -10.70 3.72 -7.46
C LEU A 98 -11.99 4.43 -7.03
N TYR A 99 -12.53 4.05 -5.88
CA TYR A 99 -13.71 4.64 -5.26
C TYR A 99 -13.38 5.18 -3.86
N GLY A 100 -13.76 6.42 -3.60
CA GLY A 100 -13.33 7.15 -2.40
C GLY A 100 -11.84 7.46 -2.36
N LEU A 101 -11.45 8.26 -1.36
CA LEU A 101 -10.06 8.57 -1.01
C LEU A 101 -9.95 8.68 0.50
N PRO A 102 -8.78 8.37 1.09
CA PRO A 102 -8.53 8.68 2.48
C PRO A 102 -8.45 10.20 2.66
N GLU A 103 -9.02 10.71 3.74
CA GLU A 103 -9.02 12.14 4.03
C GLU A 103 -7.73 12.53 4.77
N PRO A 104 -6.91 13.45 4.22
CA PRO A 104 -5.81 14.03 4.99
C PRO A 104 -6.38 14.86 6.15
N GLN A 105 -5.91 14.61 7.37
CA GLN A 105 -6.37 15.33 8.56
C GLN A 105 -5.17 16.03 9.20
N GLU A 106 -5.17 17.37 9.20
CA GLU A 106 -4.17 18.16 9.92
C GLU A 106 -4.21 17.83 11.42
N GLY A 107 -3.03 17.71 12.04
CA GLY A 107 -2.90 17.33 13.44
C GLY A 107 -3.24 15.86 13.71
N ARG A 108 -3.18 14.99 12.67
CA ARG A 108 -3.31 13.54 12.82
C ARG A 108 -2.42 12.76 11.86
N VAL A 109 -1.99 11.59 12.35
CA VAL A 109 -1.51 10.50 11.49
C VAL A 109 -2.68 9.60 11.10
N VAL A 110 -2.93 9.53 9.79
CA VAL A 110 -3.95 8.69 9.16
C VAL A 110 -3.28 7.48 8.53
N GLY A 111 -3.61 6.29 9.03
CA GLY A 111 -3.12 5.04 8.50
C GLY A 111 -3.94 4.52 7.33
N ILE A 112 -3.30 3.83 6.40
CA ILE A 112 -3.95 3.12 5.31
C ILE A 112 -3.60 1.64 5.42
N LEU A 113 -4.63 0.80 5.42
CA LEU A 113 -4.50 -0.65 5.53
C LEU A 113 -5.25 -1.33 4.39
N GLY A 114 -4.64 -2.33 3.75
CA GLY A 114 -5.30 -3.16 2.76
C GLY A 114 -4.33 -3.96 1.89
N ARG A 115 -4.85 -4.88 1.08
CA ARG A 115 -4.07 -5.72 0.16
C ARG A 115 -3.34 -4.91 -0.92
N ASN A 116 -2.43 -5.54 -1.65
CA ASN A 116 -1.75 -4.91 -2.78
C ASN A 116 -2.65 -4.90 -4.03
N GLY A 117 -2.44 -3.94 -4.93
CA GLY A 117 -3.20 -3.83 -6.18
C GLY A 117 -4.62 -3.25 -6.04
N ILE A 118 -5.00 -2.76 -4.87
CA ILE A 118 -6.32 -2.12 -4.62
C ILE A 118 -6.28 -0.59 -4.67
N GLY A 119 -5.22 0.00 -5.22
CA GLY A 119 -5.18 1.45 -5.48
C GLY A 119 -4.70 2.35 -4.33
N LYS A 120 -4.05 1.81 -3.28
CA LYS A 120 -3.41 2.61 -2.21
C LYS A 120 -2.47 3.68 -2.80
N SER A 121 -1.49 3.27 -3.60
CA SER A 121 -0.53 4.18 -4.23
C SER A 121 -1.18 5.15 -5.21
N THR A 122 -2.26 4.74 -5.89
CA THR A 122 -3.05 5.64 -6.75
C THR A 122 -3.73 6.74 -5.93
N ALA A 123 -4.31 6.39 -4.77
CA ALA A 123 -4.89 7.36 -3.85
C ALA A 123 -3.84 8.35 -3.35
N LEU A 124 -2.64 7.87 -2.97
CA LEU A 124 -1.54 8.73 -2.55
C LEU A 124 -1.13 9.72 -3.65
N LYS A 125 -0.93 9.25 -4.89
CA LYS A 125 -0.60 10.11 -6.03
C LYS A 125 -1.67 11.18 -6.31
N ILE A 126 -2.94 10.84 -6.10
CA ILE A 126 -4.02 11.83 -6.21
C ILE A 126 -3.94 12.88 -5.11
N LEU A 127 -3.69 12.45 -3.87
CA LEU A 127 -3.58 13.34 -2.73
C LEU A 127 -2.34 14.24 -2.79
N SER A 128 -1.23 13.73 -3.32
CA SER A 128 0.01 14.49 -3.55
C SER A 128 -0.05 15.43 -4.77
N GLY A 129 -1.06 15.29 -5.63
CA GLY A 129 -1.22 16.11 -6.84
C GLY A 129 -0.53 15.58 -8.09
N ASP A 130 0.18 14.45 -8.02
CA ASP A 130 0.82 13.80 -9.18
C ASP A 130 -0.20 13.31 -10.22
N ILE A 131 -1.41 12.94 -9.75
CA ILE A 131 -2.52 12.50 -10.61
C ILE A 131 -3.75 13.34 -10.31
N LYS A 132 -4.27 14.06 -11.31
CA LYS A 132 -5.58 14.71 -11.20
C LYS A 132 -6.69 13.64 -11.24
N PRO A 133 -7.64 13.62 -10.28
CA PRO A 133 -8.78 12.72 -10.35
C PRO A 133 -9.64 13.03 -11.58
N ASN A 134 -10.20 12.00 -12.21
CA ASN A 134 -11.02 12.15 -13.41
C ASN A 134 -12.50 11.77 -13.20
N LEU A 135 -12.87 11.37 -11.97
CA LEU A 135 -14.23 10.97 -11.61
C LEU A 135 -14.80 9.84 -12.48
N GLY A 136 -13.92 9.00 -13.04
CA GLY A 136 -14.27 7.96 -14.00
C GLY A 136 -14.40 8.43 -15.46
N GLU A 137 -14.31 9.73 -15.73
CA GLU A 137 -14.33 10.32 -17.07
C GLU A 137 -12.91 10.35 -17.65
N PHE A 138 -12.33 9.19 -17.96
CA PHE A 138 -10.93 9.08 -18.41
C PHE A 138 -10.68 9.64 -19.82
N GLU A 139 -11.66 9.57 -20.72
CA GLU A 139 -11.55 10.14 -22.07
C GLU A 139 -11.60 11.66 -22.07
N ASN A 140 -12.45 12.25 -21.23
CA ASN A 140 -12.64 13.68 -21.12
C ASN A 140 -12.61 14.13 -19.65
N PRO A 141 -11.43 14.15 -19.01
CA PRO A 141 -11.33 14.42 -17.58
C PRO A 141 -11.87 15.80 -17.19
N PRO A 142 -12.67 15.89 -16.12
CA PRO A 142 -13.25 17.15 -15.67
C PRO A 142 -12.20 18.18 -15.25
N ASN A 143 -12.61 19.44 -15.24
CA ASN A 143 -11.82 20.52 -14.65
C ASN A 143 -11.97 20.53 -13.11
N TRP A 144 -11.10 21.29 -12.44
CA TRP A 144 -11.13 21.44 -10.98
C TRP A 144 -12.45 22.02 -10.45
N LYS A 145 -13.19 22.79 -11.25
CA LYS A 145 -14.49 23.32 -10.82
C LYS A 145 -15.48 22.18 -10.56
N LYS A 146 -15.61 21.25 -11.50
CA LYS A 146 -16.49 20.08 -11.35
C LYS A 146 -16.03 19.14 -10.23
N ILE A 147 -14.72 18.92 -10.10
CA ILE A 147 -14.16 18.10 -8.99
C ILE A 147 -14.53 18.72 -7.63
N LYS A 148 -14.34 20.04 -7.45
CA LYS A 148 -14.70 20.72 -6.19
C LYS A 148 -16.21 20.73 -5.92
N GLU A 149 -17.04 20.75 -6.96
CA GLU A 149 -18.49 20.67 -6.83
C GLU A 149 -18.95 19.28 -6.35
N GLU A 150 -18.36 18.20 -6.87
CA GLU A 150 -18.67 16.82 -6.46
C GLU A 150 -18.35 16.60 -4.97
N TYR A 151 -17.19 17.10 -4.52
CA TYR A 151 -16.72 16.93 -3.14
C TYR A 151 -17.21 18.00 -2.16
N ARG A 152 -18.17 18.83 -2.55
CA ARG A 152 -18.68 19.90 -1.68
C ARG A 152 -19.33 19.33 -0.42
N GLY A 153 -18.91 19.82 0.74
CA GLY A 153 -19.39 19.37 2.05
C GLY A 153 -18.71 18.11 2.57
N THR A 154 -17.70 17.60 1.87
CA THR A 154 -16.86 16.48 2.32
C THR A 154 -15.56 17.00 2.93
N GLY A 155 -14.87 16.15 3.70
CA GLY A 155 -13.54 16.49 4.26
C GLY A 155 -12.46 16.74 3.20
N LEU A 156 -12.64 16.22 1.98
CA LEU A 156 -11.71 16.41 0.87
C LEU A 156 -11.90 17.74 0.13
N GLN A 157 -12.96 18.50 0.43
CA GLN A 157 -13.27 19.74 -0.29
C GLN A 157 -12.11 20.75 -0.22
N GLU A 158 -11.56 20.98 0.98
CA GLU A 158 -10.48 21.95 1.16
C GLU A 158 -9.17 21.43 0.55
N HIS A 159 -8.90 20.13 0.65
CA HIS A 159 -7.72 19.52 0.02
C HIS A 159 -7.72 19.69 -1.49
N PHE A 160 -8.85 19.41 -2.17
CA PHE A 160 -8.96 19.62 -3.61
C PHE A 160 -8.94 21.09 -4.01
N LYS A 161 -9.35 21.99 -3.12
CA LYS A 161 -9.19 23.43 -3.34
C LYS A 161 -7.70 23.81 -3.36
N LYS A 162 -6.94 23.41 -2.32
CA LYS A 162 -5.49 23.64 -2.24
C LYS A 162 -4.77 23.03 -3.46
N LEU A 163 -5.13 21.80 -3.86
CA LEU A 163 -4.56 21.15 -5.06
C LEU A 163 -4.84 21.95 -6.34
N ALA A 164 -6.06 22.46 -6.52
CA ALA A 164 -6.42 23.26 -7.68
C ALA A 164 -5.70 24.61 -7.73
N GLU A 165 -5.31 25.14 -6.58
CA GLU A 165 -4.58 26.41 -6.40
C GLU A 165 -3.05 26.21 -6.44
N GLY A 166 -2.57 24.96 -6.45
CA GLY A 166 -1.13 24.63 -6.43
C GLY A 166 -0.49 24.82 -5.06
N GLU A 167 -1.29 24.83 -4.00
CA GLU A 167 -0.85 25.09 -2.62
C GLU A 167 -0.55 23.81 -1.83
N VAL A 168 -0.68 22.63 -2.45
CA VAL A 168 -0.31 21.36 -1.82
C VAL A 168 1.12 21.01 -2.20
N GLU A 169 2.00 21.13 -1.21
CA GLU A 169 3.34 20.55 -1.25
C GLU A 169 3.34 19.24 -0.46
N ALA A 170 3.72 18.15 -1.13
CA ALA A 170 3.74 16.82 -0.57
C ALA A 170 5.19 16.34 -0.36
N SER A 171 5.52 15.94 0.86
CA SER A 171 6.76 15.22 1.14
C SER A 171 6.48 13.72 1.12
N TYR A 172 7.08 13.01 0.16
CA TYR A 172 6.81 11.60 -0.10
C TYR A 172 8.02 10.71 0.18
N LYS A 173 7.87 9.78 1.14
CA LYS A 173 8.80 8.66 1.32
C LYS A 173 8.32 7.49 0.47
N PRO A 174 9.09 7.04 -0.55
CA PRO A 174 8.70 5.94 -1.41
C PRO A 174 8.85 4.56 -0.75
N GLN A 175 8.06 3.60 -1.20
CA GLN A 175 8.13 2.20 -0.75
C GLN A 175 9.51 1.58 -1.03
N GLN A 176 10.06 1.80 -2.23
CA GLN A 176 11.33 1.23 -2.69
C GLN A 176 12.51 2.15 -2.34
N VAL A 177 13.06 1.99 -1.14
CA VAL A 177 14.22 2.78 -0.68
C VAL A 177 15.55 2.29 -1.28
N ASP A 178 15.59 1.05 -1.76
CA ASP A 178 16.71 0.43 -2.46
C ASP A 178 17.06 1.13 -3.77
N LYS A 179 16.12 1.89 -4.34
CA LYS A 179 16.33 2.68 -5.57
C LYS A 179 16.85 4.09 -5.31
N ILE A 180 16.89 4.55 -4.06
CA ILE A 180 17.36 5.91 -3.73
C ILE A 180 18.79 6.17 -4.26
N PRO A 181 19.75 5.23 -4.13
CA PRO A 181 21.09 5.42 -4.67
C PRO A 181 21.15 5.57 -6.19
N GLU A 182 20.12 5.17 -6.95
CA GLU A 182 20.08 5.37 -8.41
C GLU A 182 19.83 6.84 -8.81
N PHE A 183 19.28 7.64 -7.90
CA PHE A 183 18.87 9.03 -8.15
C PHE A 183 19.59 10.05 -7.28
N HIS A 184 20.31 9.60 -6.25
CA HIS A 184 20.99 10.43 -5.27
C HIS A 184 22.39 9.90 -5.01
N ASP A 185 23.39 10.68 -5.44
CA ASP A 185 24.80 10.45 -5.17
C ASP A 185 25.29 11.34 -4.01
N GLY A 186 26.36 10.91 -3.33
CA GLY A 186 27.05 11.68 -2.32
C GLY A 186 26.77 11.22 -0.89
N LYS A 187 27.05 12.10 0.07
CA LYS A 187 26.94 11.80 1.49
C LYS A 187 25.52 11.98 2.02
N VAL A 188 25.21 11.24 3.08
CA VAL A 188 23.93 11.36 3.80
C VAL A 188 23.70 12.78 4.32
N GLY A 189 24.73 13.42 4.88
CA GLY A 189 24.64 14.79 5.40
C GLY A 189 24.21 15.79 4.33
N ASP A 190 24.81 15.69 3.14
CA ASP A 190 24.49 16.58 2.00
C ASP A 190 23.03 16.39 1.53
N LEU A 191 22.53 15.15 1.54
CA LEU A 191 21.14 14.85 1.20
C LEU A 191 20.17 15.47 2.22
N LEU A 192 20.47 15.33 3.52
CA LEU A 192 19.64 15.88 4.58
C LEU A 192 19.66 17.41 4.58
N GLU A 193 20.83 18.03 4.47
CA GLU A 193 20.97 19.49 4.41
C GLU A 193 20.21 20.07 3.21
N LYS A 194 20.28 19.40 2.05
CA LYS A 194 19.53 19.81 0.86
C LYS A 194 18.00 19.68 1.02
N ALA A 195 17.54 18.73 1.82
CA ALA A 195 16.12 18.50 2.06
C ALA A 195 15.57 19.32 3.23
N ASP A 196 16.42 19.83 4.11
CA ASP A 196 16.00 20.51 5.33
C ASP A 196 15.51 21.93 5.04
N GLU A 197 14.22 22.13 5.27
CA GLU A 197 13.55 23.43 5.09
C GLU A 197 13.15 24.03 6.44
N LYS A 198 13.42 23.32 7.54
CA LYS A 198 12.97 23.65 8.90
C LYS A 198 14.11 23.80 9.91
N ASP A 199 15.36 23.71 9.47
CA ASP A 199 16.55 23.65 10.33
C ASP A 199 16.42 22.55 11.42
N SER A 200 15.96 21.36 11.00
CA SER A 200 15.62 20.23 11.88
C SER A 200 16.39 18.94 11.58
N ALA A 201 17.33 18.97 10.63
CA ALA A 201 18.11 17.80 10.22
C ALA A 201 18.81 17.11 11.40
N ASP A 202 19.51 17.86 12.25
CA ASP A 202 20.23 17.31 13.41
C ASP A 202 19.28 16.60 14.40
N ILE A 203 18.09 17.18 14.62
CA ILE A 203 17.08 16.62 15.53
C ILE A 203 16.56 15.29 15.01
N PHE A 204 16.20 15.23 13.72
CA PHE A 204 15.72 13.99 13.11
C PHE A 204 16.84 12.96 12.92
N ALA A 205 18.08 13.40 12.70
CA ALA A 205 19.23 12.51 12.63
C ALA A 205 19.48 11.79 13.96
N GLU A 206 19.41 12.50 15.08
CA GLU A 206 19.51 11.91 16.42
C GLU A 206 18.32 11.01 16.73
N LYS A 207 17.08 11.48 16.50
CA LYS A 207 15.85 10.71 16.79
C LYS A 207 15.80 9.39 16.02
N LEU A 208 16.34 9.36 14.81
CA LEU A 208 16.32 8.20 13.93
C LEU A 208 17.63 7.38 13.97
N ASP A 209 18.59 7.71 14.84
CA ASP A 209 19.84 6.97 14.99
C ASP A 209 20.58 6.86 13.64
N ILE A 210 20.81 8.01 13.01
CA ILE A 210 21.53 8.17 11.72
C ILE A 210 22.61 9.27 11.76
N ASP A 211 22.87 9.87 12.91
CA ASP A 211 23.95 10.85 13.13
C ASP A 211 25.33 10.31 12.75
N HIS A 212 25.60 9.05 13.05
CA HIS A 212 26.83 8.35 12.68
C HIS A 212 26.93 8.03 11.17
N LEU A 213 25.86 8.25 10.39
CA LEU A 213 25.81 7.98 8.97
C LEU A 213 26.06 9.24 8.12
N LEU A 214 26.06 10.43 8.71
CA LEU A 214 26.12 11.71 7.98
C LEU A 214 27.31 11.81 7.02
N ASP A 215 28.44 11.22 7.39
CA ASP A 215 29.68 11.21 6.58
C ASP A 215 29.80 10.04 5.60
N ARG A 216 28.87 9.08 5.63
CA ARG A 216 28.89 7.91 4.74
C ARG A 216 28.23 8.22 3.40
N ASP A 217 28.69 7.53 2.37
CA ASP A 217 28.07 7.59 1.05
C ASP A 217 26.76 6.78 1.03
N ILE A 218 25.75 7.29 0.31
CA ILE A 218 24.40 6.74 0.27
C ILE A 218 24.38 5.30 -0.29
N ASP A 219 25.26 4.97 -1.24
CA ASP A 219 25.36 3.66 -1.87
C ASP A 219 25.99 2.59 -0.97
N GLU A 220 26.64 2.97 0.14
CA GLU A 220 27.20 2.05 1.13
C GLU A 220 26.21 1.66 2.24
N LEU A 221 25.04 2.28 2.26
CA LEU A 221 24.07 2.08 3.34
C LEU A 221 23.31 0.75 3.18
N SER A 222 23.07 0.10 4.30
CA SER A 222 22.14 -1.03 4.38
C SER A 222 20.69 -0.57 4.16
N GLY A 223 19.80 -1.49 3.80
CA GLY A 223 18.38 -1.16 3.59
C GLY A 223 17.69 -0.51 4.80
N GLY A 224 18.07 -0.91 6.02
CA GLY A 224 17.54 -0.30 7.24
C GLY A 224 18.09 1.12 7.50
N GLU A 225 19.34 1.38 7.12
CA GLU A 225 19.94 2.73 7.18
C GLU A 225 19.32 3.65 6.12
N LEU A 226 19.22 3.19 4.85
CA LEU A 226 18.53 3.89 3.77
C LEU A 226 17.10 4.25 4.13
N GLN A 227 16.38 3.31 4.74
CA GLN A 227 15.02 3.54 5.21
C GLN A 227 14.93 4.72 6.20
N ARG A 228 15.83 4.77 7.20
CA ARG A 228 15.84 5.84 8.20
C ARG A 228 16.27 7.18 7.60
N VAL A 229 17.25 7.18 6.69
CA VAL A 229 17.66 8.38 5.95
C VAL A 229 16.53 8.91 5.06
N ALA A 230 15.80 8.03 4.38
CA ALA A 230 14.65 8.40 3.54
C ALA A 230 13.52 9.02 4.39
N ILE A 231 13.24 8.44 5.55
CA ILE A 231 12.27 8.99 6.50
C ILE A 231 12.76 10.36 6.99
N ALA A 232 14.00 10.49 7.47
CA ALA A 232 14.56 11.77 7.93
C ALA A 232 14.43 12.85 6.85
N SER A 233 14.87 12.57 5.63
CA SER A 233 14.76 13.47 4.46
C SER A 233 13.33 13.89 4.13
N THR A 234 12.35 13.06 4.51
CA THR A 234 10.92 13.35 4.33
C THR A 234 10.40 14.26 5.44
N LEU A 235 10.81 14.05 6.68
CA LEU A 235 10.31 14.79 7.85
C LEU A 235 10.87 16.22 7.95
N VAL A 236 12.09 16.45 7.46
CA VAL A 236 12.79 17.75 7.51
C VAL A 236 12.24 18.79 6.52
N LYS A 237 11.54 18.36 5.46
CA LYS A 237 10.86 19.25 4.50
C LYS A 237 9.67 19.94 5.13
N ASP A 238 9.37 21.19 4.80
CA ASP A 238 8.14 21.88 5.19
C ASP A 238 7.06 21.65 4.13
N SER A 239 6.12 20.76 4.44
CA SER A 239 5.10 20.32 3.49
C SER A 239 3.73 20.38 4.12
N SER A 240 2.72 20.54 3.26
CA SER A 240 1.31 20.53 3.66
C SER A 240 0.83 19.13 4.02
N ILE A 241 1.37 18.12 3.32
CA ILE A 241 1.05 16.71 3.54
C ILE A 241 2.33 15.87 3.52
N TYR A 242 2.42 14.91 4.44
CA TYR A 242 3.49 13.92 4.47
C TYR A 242 2.90 12.56 4.15
N VAL A 243 3.54 11.86 3.22
CA VAL A 243 3.10 10.54 2.80
C VAL A 243 4.26 9.58 3.00
N ILE A 244 4.05 8.58 3.84
CA ILE A 244 5.08 7.65 4.28
C ILE A 244 4.64 6.23 3.92
N ASP A 245 5.22 5.69 2.84
CA ASP A 245 4.87 4.37 2.31
C ASP A 245 5.83 3.29 2.87
N GLU A 246 5.27 2.35 3.64
CA GLU A 246 5.95 1.25 4.34
C GLU A 246 7.20 1.69 5.16
N PRO A 247 7.02 2.50 6.23
CA PRO A 247 8.10 2.96 7.10
C PRO A 247 8.82 1.86 7.92
N SER A 248 8.19 0.71 8.20
CA SER A 248 8.77 -0.35 9.06
C SER A 248 9.68 -1.34 8.33
N SER A 249 9.73 -1.29 7.00
CA SER A 249 10.54 -2.19 6.18
C SER A 249 12.03 -2.14 6.57
N PHE A 250 12.66 -3.32 6.68
CA PHE A 250 14.06 -3.50 7.09
C PHE A 250 14.44 -3.08 8.51
N LEU A 251 13.51 -2.48 9.27
CA LEU A 251 13.78 -1.97 10.61
C LEU A 251 13.58 -3.06 11.67
N ASP A 252 14.49 -3.07 12.65
CA ASP A 252 14.29 -3.80 13.89
C ASP A 252 13.29 -3.11 14.83
N VAL A 253 12.96 -3.76 15.95
CA VAL A 253 11.94 -3.28 16.89
C VAL A 253 12.28 -1.89 17.44
N LYS A 254 13.54 -1.63 17.82
CA LYS A 254 13.96 -0.34 18.38
C LYS A 254 13.83 0.76 17.32
N GLN A 255 14.30 0.49 16.11
CA GLN A 255 14.23 1.43 14.99
C GLN A 255 12.78 1.75 14.62
N ARG A 256 11.88 0.77 14.60
CA ARG A 256 10.43 0.98 14.38
C ARG A 256 9.81 1.89 15.44
N LEU A 257 10.17 1.72 16.71
CA LEU A 257 9.69 2.57 17.80
C LEU A 257 10.15 4.03 17.63
N ASN A 258 11.41 4.23 17.23
CA ASN A 258 11.96 5.56 16.99
C ASN A 258 11.26 6.26 15.82
N VAL A 259 11.11 5.57 14.69
CA VAL A 259 10.35 6.05 13.53
C VAL A 259 8.92 6.38 13.92
N GLY A 260 8.26 5.50 14.66
CA GLY A 260 6.87 5.70 15.05
C GLY A 260 6.67 6.96 15.89
N ARG A 261 7.55 7.21 16.86
CA ARG A 261 7.53 8.44 17.68
C ARG A 261 7.75 9.70 16.84
N ALA A 262 8.74 9.68 15.94
CA ALA A 262 9.05 10.83 15.08
C ALA A 262 7.87 11.18 14.15
N VAL A 263 7.20 10.16 13.61
CA VAL A 263 6.01 10.33 12.74
C VAL A 263 4.81 10.83 13.54
N GLN A 264 4.59 10.33 14.76
CA GLN A 264 3.51 10.80 15.62
C GLN A 264 3.66 12.27 15.99
N GLU A 265 4.87 12.68 16.38
CA GLU A 265 5.18 14.07 16.73
C GLU A 265 4.94 15.02 15.56
N LEU A 266 5.37 14.65 14.34
CA LEU A 266 5.04 15.43 13.14
C LEU A 266 3.52 15.49 12.90
N GLY A 267 2.83 14.39 13.17
CA GLY A 267 1.39 14.29 13.06
C GLY A 267 0.62 15.13 14.07
N GLU A 268 1.23 15.72 15.10
CA GLU A 268 0.52 16.64 16.02
C GLU A 268 0.20 17.98 15.34
N GLU A 269 0.96 18.37 14.32
CA GLU A 269 0.83 19.67 13.64
C GLU A 269 0.50 19.55 12.16
N LYS A 270 0.87 18.44 11.52
CA LYS A 270 0.77 18.26 10.06
C LYS A 270 -0.20 17.14 9.69
N ALA A 271 -0.65 17.13 8.44
CA ALA A 271 -1.39 15.99 7.89
C ALA A 271 -0.41 14.91 7.45
N VAL A 272 -0.46 13.74 8.11
CA VAL A 272 0.45 12.63 7.81
C VAL A 272 -0.37 11.40 7.39
N ILE A 273 -0.01 10.80 6.26
CA ILE A 273 -0.58 9.56 5.77
C ILE A 273 0.50 8.48 5.82
N VAL A 274 0.21 7.37 6.48
CA VAL A 274 1.10 6.22 6.57
C VAL A 274 0.44 5.01 5.90
N VAL A 275 1.13 4.38 4.94
CA VAL A 275 0.74 3.05 4.45
C VAL A 275 1.58 2.02 5.18
N GLU A 276 0.92 1.08 5.85
CA GLU A 276 1.59 0.00 6.58
C GLU A 276 0.87 -1.33 6.43
N HIS A 277 1.68 -2.37 6.46
CA HIS A 277 1.22 -3.76 6.50
C HIS A 277 1.49 -4.42 7.86
N ASP A 278 2.42 -3.86 8.64
CA ASP A 278 2.70 -4.28 10.01
C ASP A 278 1.69 -3.64 10.96
N LEU A 279 0.72 -4.43 11.44
CA LEU A 279 -0.37 -3.93 12.27
C LEU A 279 0.10 -3.31 13.59
N ALA A 280 1.22 -3.79 14.15
CA ALA A 280 1.76 -3.25 15.39
C ALA A 280 2.37 -1.86 15.17
N THR A 281 3.08 -1.67 14.06
CA THR A 281 3.60 -0.36 13.64
C THR A 281 2.45 0.58 13.31
N LEU A 282 1.44 0.10 12.56
CA LEU A 282 0.27 0.90 12.25
C LEU A 282 -0.48 1.36 13.51
N ASP A 283 -0.65 0.47 14.51
CA ASP A 283 -1.25 0.79 15.82
C ASP A 283 -0.41 1.80 16.61
N LEU A 284 0.91 1.69 16.53
CA LEU A 284 1.83 2.63 17.15
C LEU A 284 1.72 4.03 16.55
N VAL A 285 1.65 4.16 15.21
CA VAL A 285 1.81 5.47 14.56
C VAL A 285 0.52 6.21 14.28
N SER A 286 -0.58 5.49 14.03
CA SER A 286 -1.81 6.09 13.50
C SER A 286 -2.87 6.33 14.57
N SER A 287 -3.63 7.42 14.41
CA SER A 287 -4.77 7.77 15.28
C SER A 287 -6.13 7.47 14.64
N ALA A 288 -6.15 7.42 13.31
CA ALA A 288 -7.28 7.00 12.50
C ALA A 288 -6.75 6.13 11.36
N ILE A 289 -7.59 5.22 10.85
CA ILE A 289 -7.23 4.42 9.68
C ILE A 289 -8.37 4.36 8.66
N HIS A 290 -7.98 4.26 7.40
CA HIS A 290 -8.86 3.84 6.31
C HIS A 290 -8.50 2.43 5.88
N VAL A 291 -9.51 1.56 5.78
CA VAL A 291 -9.36 0.22 5.24
C VAL A 291 -9.69 0.25 3.77
N PHE A 292 -8.70 -0.06 2.93
CA PHE A 292 -8.89 -0.31 1.52
C PHE A 292 -9.32 -1.77 1.31
N HIS A 293 -10.35 -1.95 0.50
CA HIS A 293 -10.85 -3.26 0.12
C HIS A 293 -11.28 -3.27 -1.35
N GLY A 294 -11.45 -4.47 -1.90
CA GLY A 294 -11.82 -4.66 -3.30
C GLY A 294 -11.06 -5.83 -3.90
N GLU A 295 -11.05 -5.89 -5.23
CA GLU A 295 -10.39 -6.95 -5.98
C GLU A 295 -9.10 -6.40 -6.63
N PRO A 296 -7.92 -6.98 -6.35
CA PRO A 296 -6.66 -6.51 -6.92
C PRO A 296 -6.68 -6.38 -8.45
N ALA A 297 -6.09 -5.30 -8.96
CA ALA A 297 -6.07 -4.92 -10.38
C ALA A 297 -7.45 -4.64 -11.01
N ALA A 298 -8.54 -4.81 -10.26
CA ALA A 298 -9.90 -4.60 -10.72
C ALA A 298 -10.52 -3.34 -10.14
N TYR A 299 -10.65 -3.27 -8.82
CA TYR A 299 -11.13 -2.06 -8.16
C TYR A 299 -10.67 -1.97 -6.71
N GLY A 300 -10.61 -0.74 -6.22
CA GLY A 300 -10.32 -0.42 -4.83
C GLY A 300 -11.34 0.55 -4.26
N MET A 301 -11.75 0.32 -3.04
CA MET A 301 -12.66 1.18 -2.29
C MET A 301 -12.05 1.54 -0.95
N VAL A 302 -12.26 2.78 -0.53
CA VAL A 302 -11.80 3.30 0.75
C VAL A 302 -12.96 3.32 1.74
N SER A 303 -12.79 2.70 2.91
CA SER A 303 -13.77 2.80 3.99
C SER A 303 -13.87 4.24 4.52
N ASN A 304 -14.92 4.53 5.29
CA ASN A 304 -14.89 5.68 6.20
C ASN A 304 -13.70 5.59 7.16
N ALA A 305 -13.26 6.74 7.68
CA ALA A 305 -12.24 6.78 8.72
C ALA A 305 -12.73 6.05 9.97
N LEU A 306 -11.90 5.15 10.51
CA LEU A 306 -12.14 4.42 11.74
C LEU A 306 -11.07 4.79 12.76
N SER A 307 -11.34 4.61 14.06
CA SER A 307 -10.24 4.60 15.03
C SER A 307 -9.30 3.45 14.70
N THR A 308 -8.00 3.63 14.95
CA THR A 308 -6.96 2.63 14.61
C THR A 308 -7.31 1.23 15.12
N ARG A 309 -7.69 1.14 16.40
CA ARG A 309 -8.12 -0.12 17.02
C ARG A 309 -9.33 -0.74 16.33
N GLU A 310 -10.35 0.04 15.99
CA GLU A 310 -11.56 -0.49 15.34
C GLU A 310 -11.28 -0.96 13.91
N GLY A 311 -10.50 -0.19 13.15
CA GLY A 311 -10.17 -0.54 11.78
C GLY A 311 -9.28 -1.78 11.68
N ILE A 312 -8.27 -1.91 12.56
CA ILE A 312 -7.42 -3.12 12.62
C ILE A 312 -8.28 -4.35 12.94
N ASN A 313 -9.16 -4.27 13.95
CA ASN A 313 -10.02 -5.39 14.31
C ASN A 313 -10.99 -5.76 13.17
N GLN A 314 -11.64 -4.78 12.53
CA GLN A 314 -12.53 -5.06 11.39
C GLN A 314 -11.79 -5.64 10.19
N TYR A 315 -10.55 -5.22 9.95
CA TYR A 315 -9.69 -5.79 8.91
C TYR A 315 -9.30 -7.25 9.22
N LEU A 316 -8.97 -7.56 10.48
CA LEU A 316 -8.69 -8.92 10.93
C LEU A 316 -9.93 -9.82 10.82
N ASP A 317 -11.10 -9.32 11.26
CA ASP A 317 -12.40 -10.01 11.17
C ASP A 317 -12.83 -10.27 9.71
N GLY A 318 -12.28 -9.53 8.75
CA GLY A 318 -12.66 -9.61 7.33
C GLY A 318 -14.02 -8.96 7.05
N TYR A 319 -14.51 -8.10 7.94
CA TYR A 319 -15.84 -7.51 7.85
C TYR A 319 -15.89 -6.05 8.33
N LEU A 320 -16.29 -5.16 7.43
CA LEU A 320 -16.49 -3.74 7.68
C LEU A 320 -17.93 -3.50 8.14
N LYS A 321 -18.10 -3.21 9.44
CA LYS A 321 -19.42 -3.06 10.09
C LYS A 321 -20.20 -1.89 9.53
N THR A 322 -19.54 -0.77 9.28
CA THR A 322 -20.17 0.47 8.81
C THR A 322 -20.82 0.33 7.44
N HIS A 323 -20.29 -0.57 6.61
CA HIS A 323 -20.79 -0.87 5.27
C HIS A 323 -21.53 -2.20 5.20
N ASN A 324 -21.72 -2.90 6.33
CA ASN A 324 -22.26 -4.27 6.34
C ASN A 324 -21.59 -5.19 5.30
N LEU A 325 -20.27 -5.01 5.10
CA LEU A 325 -19.55 -5.56 3.95
C LEU A 325 -18.49 -6.55 4.40
N ARG A 326 -18.52 -7.74 3.81
CA ARG A 326 -17.46 -8.75 3.96
C ARG A 326 -16.35 -8.48 2.94
N ILE A 327 -15.14 -8.21 3.41
CA ILE A 327 -13.96 -7.91 2.58
C ILE A 327 -13.04 -9.13 2.43
N ARG A 328 -13.23 -10.17 3.25
CA ARG A 328 -12.55 -11.46 3.15
C ARG A 328 -13.45 -12.56 3.74
N ASP A 329 -13.36 -13.77 3.19
CA ASP A 329 -14.17 -14.91 3.65
C ASP A 329 -13.76 -15.41 5.03
N ASP A 330 -12.46 -15.39 5.31
CA ASP A 330 -11.87 -15.88 6.56
C ASP A 330 -11.36 -14.75 7.46
N SER A 331 -11.47 -14.94 8.77
CA SER A 331 -10.82 -14.10 9.78
C SER A 331 -9.32 -14.42 9.88
N ILE A 332 -8.51 -13.41 10.23
CA ILE A 332 -7.13 -13.62 10.65
C ILE A 332 -7.14 -13.86 12.15
N ASP A 333 -7.02 -15.12 12.55
CA ASP A 333 -6.98 -15.53 13.95
C ASP A 333 -5.57 -15.97 14.37
N PHE A 334 -5.16 -15.55 15.57
CA PHE A 334 -3.90 -15.95 16.19
C PHE A 334 -4.17 -17.01 17.25
N ASP A 335 -3.83 -18.27 16.96
CA ASP A 335 -4.01 -19.39 17.89
C ASP A 335 -3.05 -19.28 19.09
N ARG A 336 -3.57 -18.81 20.22
CA ARG A 336 -2.84 -18.72 21.49
C ARG A 336 -2.81 -20.05 22.25
N THR A 337 -3.64 -21.01 21.86
CA THR A 337 -3.94 -22.25 22.60
C THR A 337 -3.06 -23.44 22.20
N LYS A 338 -2.41 -23.41 21.03
CA LYS A 338 -1.39 -24.41 20.63
C LYS A 338 -0.06 -24.32 21.39
N ARG A 339 0.08 -23.41 22.36
CA ARG A 339 1.25 -23.34 23.24
C ARG A 339 1.36 -24.51 24.23
N SER A 340 0.30 -25.27 24.42
CA SER A 340 0.23 -26.31 25.45
C SER A 340 0.36 -27.72 24.86
N GLN A 341 1.41 -28.41 25.35
CA GLN A 341 1.84 -29.80 25.06
C GLN A 341 2.80 -29.98 23.89
N VAL A 342 3.94 -29.28 23.92
CA VAL A 342 5.17 -29.89 23.40
C VAL A 342 5.53 -31.01 24.39
N GLU A 343 5.06 -32.23 24.14
CA GLU A 343 5.73 -33.41 24.71
C GLU A 343 7.21 -33.30 24.31
N LYS A 344 8.14 -33.55 25.24
CA LYS A 344 9.58 -33.51 24.93
C LYS A 344 9.88 -34.48 23.79
N LYS A 345 9.94 -33.95 22.57
CA LYS A 345 10.31 -34.71 21.38
C LYS A 345 11.81 -34.97 21.41
N SER A 346 12.24 -36.00 20.70
CA SER A 346 13.66 -36.29 20.53
C SER A 346 14.42 -35.07 20.04
N GLU A 347 15.61 -34.89 20.58
CA GLU A 347 16.57 -33.89 20.12
C GLU A 347 16.83 -34.09 18.62
N ALA A 348 16.67 -33.02 17.85
CA ALA A 348 16.99 -33.00 16.42
C ALA A 348 18.45 -32.58 16.20
N PHE A 349 18.90 -31.57 16.94
CA PHE A 349 20.22 -30.97 16.81
C PHE A 349 20.60 -30.25 18.11
N SER A 350 21.86 -30.33 18.51
CA SER A 350 22.44 -29.45 19.54
C SER A 350 23.69 -28.78 19.00
N PHE A 351 23.91 -27.56 19.47
CA PHE A 351 25.12 -26.80 19.21
C PHE A 351 25.79 -26.45 20.53
N PRO A 352 27.13 -26.52 20.59
CA PRO A 352 27.89 -26.12 21.77
C PRO A 352 27.89 -24.59 21.89
N GLU A 353 28.53 -24.10 22.95
CA GLU A 353 28.93 -22.69 23.00
C GLU A 353 29.81 -22.37 21.79
N MET A 354 29.51 -21.27 21.09
CA MET A 354 30.24 -20.87 19.89
C MET A 354 30.75 -19.44 20.04
N ARG A 355 31.94 -19.19 19.48
CA ARG A 355 32.53 -17.86 19.39
C ARG A 355 33.05 -17.63 17.98
N LYS A 356 32.67 -16.50 17.38
CA LYS A 356 33.14 -16.07 16.07
C LYS A 356 33.64 -14.63 16.16
N ASN A 357 34.91 -14.44 15.84
CA ASN A 357 35.57 -13.13 15.81
C ASN A 357 36.06 -12.85 14.37
N PHE A 358 35.83 -11.64 13.87
CA PHE A 358 36.21 -11.23 12.52
C PHE A 358 37.53 -10.43 12.45
N GLY A 359 38.03 -9.92 13.58
CA GLY A 359 39.26 -9.13 13.64
C GLY A 359 39.30 -8.21 14.84
N GLU A 360 40.45 -7.58 15.09
CA GLU A 360 40.58 -6.58 16.16
C GLU A 360 39.74 -5.34 15.85
N GLY A 361 38.81 -5.01 16.75
CA GLY A 361 37.89 -3.88 16.58
C GLY A 361 36.70 -4.15 15.65
N GLU A 362 36.60 -5.36 15.11
CA GLU A 362 35.46 -5.80 14.29
C GLU A 362 34.42 -6.56 15.14
N PHE A 363 33.34 -6.98 14.49
CA PHE A 363 32.24 -7.69 15.12
C PHE A 363 32.68 -9.02 15.76
N GLU A 364 32.17 -9.29 16.96
CA GLU A 364 32.35 -10.55 17.67
C GLU A 364 30.99 -11.11 18.12
N LEU A 365 30.74 -12.39 17.82
CA LEU A 365 29.57 -13.12 18.26
C LEU A 365 29.97 -14.21 19.24
N GLU A 366 29.31 -14.23 20.40
CA GLU A 366 29.36 -15.31 21.38
C GLU A 366 27.94 -15.86 21.60
N THR A 367 27.78 -17.18 21.63
CA THR A 367 26.49 -17.83 21.83
C THR A 367 26.59 -18.92 22.89
N GLU A 368 25.61 -19.00 23.78
CA GLU A 368 25.47 -20.13 24.70
C GLU A 368 25.13 -21.42 23.93
N ALA A 369 25.40 -22.58 24.54
CA ALA A 369 24.99 -23.87 23.98
C ALA A 369 23.46 -24.00 23.95
N GLY A 370 22.94 -24.66 22.91
CA GLY A 370 21.50 -24.83 22.74
C GLY A 370 21.11 -26.15 22.08
N THR A 371 19.83 -26.49 22.21
CA THR A 371 19.26 -27.72 21.67
C THR A 371 17.94 -27.40 20.97
N LEU A 372 17.76 -27.97 19.78
CA LEU A 372 16.54 -27.89 18.99
C LEU A 372 15.90 -29.28 18.94
N HIS A 373 14.60 -29.38 19.28
CA HIS A 373 13.87 -30.63 19.22
C HIS A 373 13.14 -30.81 17.87
N GLN A 374 12.80 -32.05 17.54
CA GLN A 374 12.03 -32.34 16.32
C GLN A 374 10.68 -31.62 16.35
N GLU A 375 10.28 -31.09 15.19
CA GLU A 375 9.03 -30.36 14.98
C GLU A 375 8.91 -29.04 15.78
N GLU A 376 10.02 -28.53 16.32
CA GLU A 376 10.09 -27.16 16.84
C GLU A 376 10.46 -26.16 15.74
N ILE A 377 9.94 -24.94 15.88
CA ILE A 377 10.32 -23.79 15.05
C ILE A 377 11.09 -22.83 15.95
N LEU A 378 12.39 -22.66 15.68
CA LEU A 378 13.23 -21.68 16.37
C LEU A 378 13.10 -20.33 15.68
N ALA A 379 12.63 -19.33 16.41
CA ALA A 379 12.63 -17.95 15.96
C ALA A 379 13.84 -17.20 16.55
N VAL A 380 14.70 -16.65 15.70
CA VAL A 380 15.85 -15.80 16.10
C VAL A 380 15.45 -14.34 15.91
N PHE A 381 15.51 -13.54 16.97
CA PHE A 381 15.11 -12.13 16.96
C PHE A 381 16.09 -11.26 17.74
N GLY A 382 16.14 -9.96 17.43
CA GLY A 382 17.06 -9.00 18.04
C GLY A 382 17.33 -7.81 17.11
N GLU A 383 18.07 -6.81 17.59
CA GLU A 383 18.45 -5.61 16.80
C GLU A 383 19.30 -5.98 15.58
N ASN A 384 19.28 -5.13 14.55
CA ASN A 384 20.16 -5.33 13.41
C ASN A 384 21.63 -5.17 13.83
N GLY A 385 22.52 -5.99 13.28
CA GLY A 385 23.94 -6.00 13.66
C GLY A 385 24.30 -6.87 14.88
N VAL A 386 23.36 -7.46 15.62
CA VAL A 386 23.67 -8.34 16.79
C VAL A 386 24.15 -9.75 16.41
N GLY A 387 24.44 -10.02 15.14
CA GLY A 387 24.96 -11.33 14.68
C GLY A 387 23.93 -12.41 14.38
N LYS A 388 22.64 -12.07 14.21
CA LYS A 388 21.59 -13.06 13.85
C LYS A 388 21.95 -13.85 12.57
N THR A 389 22.42 -13.16 11.54
CA THR A 389 22.87 -13.76 10.26
C THR A 389 24.19 -14.50 10.39
N THR A 390 25.02 -14.14 11.37
CA THR A 390 26.26 -14.85 11.67
C THR A 390 26.00 -16.13 12.46
N PHE A 391 24.93 -16.14 13.27
CA PHE A 391 24.48 -17.29 14.04
C PHE A 391 23.79 -18.36 13.16
N ALA A 392 22.93 -17.92 12.23
CA ALA A 392 22.26 -18.78 11.25
C ALA A 392 23.24 -19.32 10.20
#